data_AF-A0A7W5YQV3-F1
#
_entry.id   AF-A0A7W5YQV3-F1
#
_cell.length_a   1.000
_cell.length_b   1.000
_cell.length_c   1.000
_cell.angle_alpha   90.00
_cell.angle_beta   90.00
_cell.angle_gamma   90.00
#
_symmetry.space_group_name_H-M   'P 1'
#
loop_
_entity.id
_entity.type
_entity.pdbx_description
1 polymer ?
#
loop_
_entity_poly.entity_id
_entity_poly.type
_entity_poly.pdbx_seq_one_letter_code
_entity_poly.pdbx_strand_id
1 'polypeptide(L)'
;MTSRGARPDTVPPAEMAQRAAEMLAAAGWAVEEEVADAYCVTGRSEDVMIRVRVSTISDVVLYIAETPKMALATPEPFTRPEPLRTADTLSPGYVLCYECDGLGWCRCCYGRGWIPHSERGRRRCPECHQDRACPICRGAGEKNAADLQDDERGHYPELVPPPTPLIRQE
;
A
#
# COMPACT_ATOMS: atom_id res chain seq x y z
N MET A 1 1.49 -20.51 3.58
CA MET A 1 2.88 -21.00 3.73
C MET A 1 3.22 -21.89 2.55
N THR A 2 4.44 -21.82 2.03
CA THR A 2 4.88 -22.68 0.91
C THR A 2 6.17 -23.39 1.29
N SER A 3 6.22 -24.69 1.06
CA SER A 3 7.41 -25.53 1.23
C SER A 3 7.69 -26.30 -0.06
N ARG A 4 8.97 -26.64 -0.29
CA ARG A 4 9.45 -27.38 -1.45
C ARG A 4 10.06 -28.70 -0.99
N GLY A 5 9.68 -29.78 -1.62
CA GLY A 5 10.33 -31.08 -1.52
C GLY A 5 10.76 -31.59 -2.89
N ALA A 6 11.51 -32.69 -2.89
CA ALA A 6 11.89 -33.42 -4.09
C ALA A 6 11.21 -34.80 -4.09
N ARG A 7 10.66 -35.16 -5.24
CA ARG A 7 10.16 -36.49 -5.58
C ARG A 7 11.35 -37.35 -5.96
N PRO A 8 11.51 -38.57 -5.42
CA PRO A 8 12.52 -39.50 -5.91
C PRO A 8 12.32 -39.79 -7.40
N ASP A 9 13.42 -39.86 -8.16
CA ASP A 9 13.37 -40.11 -9.61
C ASP A 9 12.65 -41.43 -9.97
N THR A 10 12.67 -42.39 -9.06
CA THR A 10 12.03 -43.70 -9.22
C THR A 10 10.51 -43.71 -9.01
N VAL A 11 9.93 -42.63 -8.47
CA VAL A 11 8.49 -42.56 -8.17
C VAL A 11 7.80 -41.65 -9.18
N PRO A 12 6.89 -42.14 -10.03
CA PRO A 12 6.17 -41.30 -10.99
C PRO A 12 5.37 -40.17 -10.32
N PRO A 13 5.15 -39.02 -11.01
CA PRO A 13 4.35 -37.91 -10.47
C PRO A 13 2.95 -38.30 -10.00
N ALA A 14 2.26 -39.15 -10.76
CA ALA A 14 0.92 -39.65 -10.42
C ALA A 14 0.92 -40.47 -9.13
N GLU A 15 1.93 -41.31 -8.93
CA GLU A 15 2.06 -42.12 -7.70
C GLU A 15 2.34 -41.24 -6.48
N MET A 16 3.16 -40.19 -6.64
CA MET A 16 3.39 -39.22 -5.56
C MET A 16 2.11 -38.45 -5.21
N ALA A 17 1.31 -38.07 -6.20
CA ALA A 17 0.01 -37.43 -5.98
C ALA A 17 -0.96 -38.38 -5.24
N GLN A 18 -1.06 -39.64 -5.68
CA GLN A 18 -1.88 -40.65 -5.02
C GLN A 18 -1.49 -40.83 -3.54
N ARG A 19 -0.19 -40.94 -3.24
CA ARG A 19 0.31 -41.02 -1.86
C ARG A 19 -0.10 -39.80 -1.02
N ALA A 20 -0.06 -38.61 -1.60
CA ALA A 20 -0.50 -37.39 -0.92
C ALA A 20 -2.01 -37.41 -0.64
N ALA A 21 -2.83 -37.86 -1.60
CA ALA A 21 -4.28 -38.01 -1.44
C ALA A 21 -4.62 -39.01 -0.33
N GLU A 22 -3.97 -40.18 -0.33
CA GLU A 22 -4.13 -41.21 0.70
C GLU A 22 -3.74 -40.70 2.09
N MET A 23 -2.62 -39.98 2.21
CA MET A 23 -2.19 -39.39 3.49
C MET A 23 -3.19 -38.36 4.03
N LEU A 24 -3.72 -37.49 3.17
CA LEU A 24 -4.72 -36.48 3.57
C LEU A 24 -6.05 -37.14 3.95
N ALA A 25 -6.51 -38.11 3.16
CA ALA A 25 -7.73 -38.87 3.45
C ALA A 25 -7.61 -39.65 4.77
N ALA A 26 -6.45 -40.29 5.03
CA ALA A 26 -6.17 -40.99 6.28
C ALA A 26 -6.16 -40.07 7.51
N ALA A 27 -5.83 -38.79 7.31
CA ALA A 27 -5.93 -37.76 8.34
C ALA A 27 -7.37 -37.23 8.54
N GLY A 28 -8.35 -37.73 7.77
CA GLY A 28 -9.76 -37.32 7.84
C GLY A 28 -10.08 -36.07 7.01
N TRP A 29 -9.21 -35.66 6.09
CA TRP A 29 -9.42 -34.47 5.27
C TRP A 29 -10.29 -34.79 4.06
N ALA A 30 -11.09 -33.82 3.63
CA ALA A 30 -11.78 -33.90 2.33
C ALA A 30 -10.76 -33.67 1.21
N VAL A 31 -10.66 -34.59 0.26
CA VAL A 31 -9.64 -34.57 -0.80
C VAL A 31 -10.26 -34.31 -2.17
N GLU A 32 -9.67 -33.39 -2.90
CA GLU A 32 -9.94 -33.11 -4.31
C GLU A 32 -8.66 -33.29 -5.12
N GLU A 33 -8.76 -33.95 -6.27
CA GLU A 33 -7.66 -34.18 -7.20
C GLU A 33 -7.93 -33.48 -8.53
N GLU A 34 -6.91 -32.82 -9.06
CA GLU A 34 -6.96 -32.13 -10.35
C GLU A 34 -5.68 -32.44 -11.13
N VAL A 35 -5.83 -32.78 -12.41
CA VAL A 35 -4.70 -33.02 -13.32
C VAL A 35 -4.77 -31.98 -14.44
N ALA A 36 -3.77 -31.10 -14.49
CA ALA A 36 -3.62 -30.09 -15.52
C ALA A 36 -2.18 -30.09 -16.05
N ASP A 37 -1.41 -29.03 -15.81
CA ASP A 37 0.04 -28.97 -16.10
C ASP A 37 0.88 -29.71 -15.03
N ALA A 38 0.26 -30.05 -13.91
CA ALA A 38 0.80 -30.80 -12.77
C ALA A 38 -0.32 -31.66 -12.17
N TYR A 39 0.07 -32.62 -11.32
CA TYR A 39 -0.89 -33.29 -10.45
C TYR A 39 -1.08 -32.44 -9.19
N CYS A 40 -2.32 -32.06 -8.91
CA CYS A 40 -2.70 -31.24 -7.78
C CYS A 40 -3.63 -32.03 -6.86
N VAL A 41 -3.24 -32.19 -5.61
CA VAL A 41 -4.07 -32.77 -4.56
C VAL A 41 -4.37 -31.69 -3.54
N THR A 42 -5.64 -31.40 -3.32
CA THR A 42 -6.08 -30.41 -2.33
C THR A 42 -6.83 -31.13 -1.21
N GLY A 43 -6.25 -31.13 -0.01
CA GLY A 43 -6.93 -31.52 1.22
C GLY A 43 -7.55 -30.31 1.90
N ARG A 44 -8.77 -30.46 2.42
CA ARG A 44 -9.44 -29.46 3.27
C ARG A 44 -9.89 -30.08 4.59
N SER A 45 -9.63 -29.38 5.69
CA SER A 45 -10.12 -29.71 7.03
C SER A 45 -10.50 -28.41 7.73
N GLU A 46 -11.77 -28.26 8.09
CA GLU A 46 -12.33 -27.02 8.63
C GLU A 46 -11.96 -25.82 7.73
N ASP A 47 -11.17 -24.88 8.24
CA ASP A 47 -10.71 -23.68 7.54
C ASP A 47 -9.25 -23.77 7.07
N VAL A 48 -8.64 -24.96 7.17
CA VAL A 48 -7.26 -25.22 6.74
C VAL A 48 -7.29 -25.97 5.40
N MET A 49 -6.44 -25.52 4.48
CA MET A 49 -6.24 -26.17 3.20
C MET A 49 -4.76 -26.50 2.99
N ILE A 50 -4.49 -27.70 2.50
CA ILE A 50 -3.17 -28.12 2.03
C ILE A 50 -3.29 -28.50 0.57
N ARG A 51 -2.51 -27.87 -0.29
CA ARG A 51 -2.36 -28.22 -1.70
C ARG A 51 -0.97 -28.80 -1.95
N VAL A 52 -0.93 -30.02 -2.46
CA VAL A 52 0.27 -30.69 -2.93
C VAL A 52 0.28 -30.65 -4.44
N ARG A 53 1.26 -29.97 -5.04
CA ARG A 53 1.44 -29.90 -6.49
C ARG A 53 2.70 -30.66 -6.88
N VAL A 54 2.53 -31.71 -7.67
CA VAL A 54 3.61 -32.57 -8.16
C VAL A 54 3.88 -32.22 -9.62
N SER A 55 5.09 -31.73 -9.89
CA SER A 55 5.54 -31.40 -11.24
C SER A 55 5.62 -32.64 -12.14
N THR A 56 5.22 -32.49 -13.39
CA THR A 56 5.36 -33.51 -14.44
C THR A 56 6.69 -33.40 -15.20
N ILE A 57 7.34 -32.24 -15.12
CA ILE A 57 8.55 -31.88 -15.88
C ILE A 57 9.80 -31.80 -15.01
N SER A 58 9.65 -31.87 -13.70
CA SER A 58 10.76 -31.87 -12.73
C SER A 58 10.46 -32.80 -11.57
N ASP A 59 11.45 -32.96 -10.70
CA ASP A 59 11.36 -33.67 -9.42
C ASP A 59 10.70 -32.84 -8.32
N VAL A 60 10.30 -31.59 -8.59
CA VAL A 60 9.79 -30.69 -7.55
C VAL A 60 8.37 -31.05 -7.11
N VAL A 61 8.18 -31.12 -5.79
CA VAL A 61 6.87 -31.15 -5.13
C VAL A 61 6.67 -29.88 -4.31
N LEU A 62 5.59 -29.16 -4.57
CA LEU A 62 5.21 -27.96 -3.83
C LEU A 62 4.10 -28.29 -2.83
N TYR A 63 4.34 -27.94 -1.57
CA TYR A 63 3.35 -28.01 -0.51
C TYR A 63 2.92 -26.58 -0.15
N ILE A 64 1.64 -26.29 -0.32
CA ILE A 64 1.06 -24.98 -0.04
C ILE A 64 0.02 -25.18 1.06
N ALA A 65 0.22 -24.54 2.21
CA ALA A 65 -0.75 -24.54 3.29
C ALA A 65 -1.40 -23.16 3.39
N GLU A 66 -2.73 -23.12 3.43
CA GLU A 66 -3.53 -21.94 3.72
C GLU A 66 -4.28 -22.17 5.02
N THR A 67 -4.16 -21.22 5.94
CA THR A 67 -4.89 -21.19 7.22
C THR A 67 -5.91 -20.05 7.17
N PRO A 68 -6.91 -20.03 8.08
CA PRO A 68 -7.79 -18.88 8.19
C PRO A 68 -6.98 -17.58 8.25
N LYS A 69 -7.44 -16.57 7.51
CA LYS A 69 -6.90 -15.22 7.62
C LYS A 69 -7.29 -14.67 8.99
N MET A 70 -6.34 -14.60 9.90
CA MET A 70 -6.54 -13.95 11.19
C MET A 70 -6.13 -12.48 11.09
N ALA A 71 -7.06 -11.58 11.41
CA ALA A 71 -6.72 -10.17 11.58
C ALA A 71 -5.80 -10.03 12.81
N LEU A 72 -4.58 -9.53 12.62
CA LEU A 72 -3.65 -9.29 13.73
C LEU A 72 -4.08 -8.12 14.63
N ALA A 73 -4.89 -7.21 14.07
CA ALA A 73 -5.46 -6.08 14.78
C ALA A 73 -6.75 -5.65 14.07
N THR A 74 -7.69 -5.07 14.83
CA THR A 74 -8.81 -4.34 14.25
C THR A 74 -8.28 -3.06 13.60
N PRO A 75 -8.52 -2.82 12.29
CA PRO A 75 -8.09 -1.58 11.67
C PRO A 75 -8.75 -0.38 12.35
N GLU A 76 -7.94 0.53 12.90
CA GLU A 76 -8.46 1.80 13.39
C GLU A 76 -8.89 2.67 12.20
N PRO A 77 -10.07 3.34 12.29
CA PRO A 77 -10.46 4.33 11.31
C PRO A 77 -9.38 5.39 11.16
N PHE A 78 -9.00 5.66 9.92
CA PHE A 78 -8.01 6.70 9.66
C PHE A 78 -8.57 8.07 10.03
N THR A 79 -7.87 8.76 10.93
CA THR A 79 -8.19 10.15 11.30
C THR A 79 -7.23 11.10 10.59
N ARG A 80 -7.78 12.12 9.94
CA ARG A 80 -6.97 13.18 9.32
C ARG A 80 -6.17 13.90 10.41
N PRO A 81 -4.86 14.13 10.24
CA PRO A 81 -4.08 14.90 11.19
C PRO A 81 -4.58 16.33 11.30
N GLU A 82 -4.41 16.93 12.48
CA GLU A 82 -4.64 18.36 12.68
C GLU A 82 -3.60 19.19 11.92
N PRO A 83 -3.93 20.42 11.52
CA PRO A 83 -2.98 21.32 10.89
C PRO A 83 -1.78 21.63 11.81
N LEU A 84 -0.57 21.62 11.25
CA LEU A 84 0.63 22.04 11.96
C LEU A 84 0.67 23.57 12.16
N ARG A 85 0.13 24.30 11.18
CA ARG A 85 -0.03 25.74 11.17
C ARG A 85 -1.48 26.11 10.87
N THR A 86 -1.90 27.22 11.42
CA THR A 86 -3.17 27.91 11.21
C THR A 86 -2.85 29.39 10.94
N ALA A 87 -3.82 30.16 10.46
CA ALA A 87 -3.63 31.59 10.24
C ALA A 87 -3.11 32.31 11.49
N ASP A 88 -3.55 31.87 12.68
CA ASP A 88 -3.16 32.46 13.98
C ASP A 88 -1.78 32.01 14.49
N THR A 89 -1.22 30.93 13.93
CA THR A 89 0.04 30.33 14.41
C THR A 89 1.19 30.46 13.41
N LEU A 90 1.00 31.27 12.37
CA LEU A 90 2.03 31.58 11.38
C LEU A 90 3.20 32.33 12.01
N SER A 91 4.40 32.00 11.54
CA SER A 91 5.58 32.79 11.82
C SER A 91 5.46 34.19 11.16
N PRO A 92 5.98 35.28 11.77
CA PRO A 92 5.93 36.60 11.15
C PRO A 92 6.58 36.62 9.77
N GLY A 93 5.88 37.16 8.77
CA GLY A 93 6.33 37.20 7.37
C GLY A 93 6.11 35.89 6.60
N TYR A 94 5.45 34.91 7.19
CA TYR A 94 5.06 33.66 6.54
C TYR A 94 3.57 33.67 6.20
N VAL A 95 3.21 32.83 5.21
CA VAL A 95 1.84 32.51 4.82
C VAL A 95 1.60 31.01 4.88
N LEU A 96 0.34 30.60 5.03
CA LEU A 96 -0.02 29.18 5.00
C LEU A 96 0.36 28.60 3.64
N CYS A 97 0.92 27.39 3.63
CA CYS A 97 1.22 26.74 2.35
C CYS A 97 -0.06 26.48 1.56
N TYR A 98 -0.18 27.09 0.37
CA TYR A 98 -1.35 26.97 -0.50
C TYR A 98 -1.74 25.53 -0.84
N GLU A 99 -0.79 24.59 -0.84
CA GLU A 99 -1.04 23.19 -1.23
C GLU A 99 -1.59 22.34 -0.09
N CYS A 100 -1.14 22.57 1.15
CA CYS A 100 -1.53 21.75 2.30
C CYS A 100 -2.36 22.50 3.34
N ASP A 101 -2.57 23.80 3.17
CA ASP A 101 -3.33 24.67 4.07
C ASP A 101 -2.91 24.50 5.54
N GLY A 102 -1.61 24.69 5.80
CA GLY A 102 -1.08 24.54 7.15
C GLY A 102 -0.83 23.11 7.63
N LEU A 103 -1.28 22.08 6.90
CA LEU A 103 -1.18 20.70 7.38
C LEU A 103 0.27 20.20 7.54
N GLY A 104 1.19 20.62 6.68
CA GLY A 104 2.57 20.10 6.62
C GLY A 104 2.67 18.68 6.03
N TRP A 105 1.65 17.84 6.21
CA TRP A 105 1.56 16.52 5.59
C TRP A 105 1.02 16.58 4.15
N CYS A 106 1.36 15.56 3.35
CA CYS A 106 0.79 15.40 2.02
C CYS A 106 -0.74 15.26 2.11
N ARG A 107 -1.50 16.13 1.43
CA ARG A 107 -2.98 16.12 1.48
C ARG A 107 -3.63 14.88 0.89
N CYS A 108 -2.93 14.15 0.01
CA CYS A 108 -3.45 12.95 -0.62
C CYS A 108 -3.42 11.75 0.33
N CYS A 109 -2.28 11.53 1.01
CA CYS A 109 -2.11 10.39 1.92
C CYS A 109 -2.25 10.75 3.40
N TYR A 110 -2.33 12.04 3.72
CA TYR A 110 -2.37 12.58 5.07
C TYR A 110 -1.27 12.03 5.97
N GLY A 111 -0.04 11.99 5.46
CA GLY A 111 1.14 11.50 6.19
C GLY A 111 1.37 10.00 6.13
N ARG A 112 0.50 9.20 5.49
CA ARG A 112 0.68 7.74 5.39
C ARG A 112 1.77 7.31 4.41
N GLY A 113 2.02 8.11 3.37
CA GLY A 113 2.93 7.77 2.26
C GLY A 113 2.36 6.73 1.27
N TRP A 114 1.13 6.25 1.51
CA TRP A 114 0.41 5.33 0.66
C TRP A 114 -1.09 5.67 0.66
N ILE A 115 -1.79 5.15 -0.34
CA ILE A 115 -3.26 5.23 -0.44
C ILE A 115 -3.83 3.84 -0.74
N PRO A 116 -5.11 3.58 -0.37
CA PRO A 116 -5.76 2.31 -0.67
C PRO A 116 -5.72 1.97 -2.16
N HIS A 117 -5.55 0.70 -2.48
CA HIS A 117 -5.60 0.16 -3.84
C HIS A 117 -6.42 -1.13 -3.85
N SER A 118 -7.43 -1.22 -4.72
CA SER A 118 -8.37 -2.35 -4.76
C SER A 118 -7.69 -3.71 -4.91
N GLU A 119 -6.69 -3.82 -5.80
CA GLU A 119 -6.06 -5.11 -6.11
C GLU A 119 -4.91 -5.51 -5.16
N ARG A 120 -4.19 -4.51 -4.62
CA ARG A 120 -2.93 -4.72 -3.90
C ARG A 120 -3.03 -4.35 -2.42
N GLY A 121 -4.21 -3.94 -1.97
CA GLY A 121 -4.48 -3.32 -0.67
C GLY A 121 -3.97 -1.87 -0.57
N ARG A 122 -2.74 -1.61 -1.02
CA ARG A 122 -2.10 -0.28 -0.97
C ARG A 122 -1.23 -0.01 -2.20
N ARG A 123 -1.09 1.26 -2.56
CA ARG A 123 -0.06 1.76 -3.49
C ARG A 123 0.66 2.96 -2.90
N ARG A 124 1.88 3.24 -3.41
CA ARG A 124 2.62 4.46 -3.05
C ARG A 124 1.76 5.69 -3.37
N CYS A 125 1.82 6.69 -2.50
CA CYS A 125 1.14 7.96 -2.76
C CYS A 125 1.76 8.58 -4.04
N PRO A 126 0.95 8.93 -5.05
CA PRO A 126 1.47 9.52 -6.28
C PRO A 126 2.00 10.95 -6.05
N GLU A 127 1.45 11.68 -5.06
CA GLU A 127 1.87 13.06 -4.77
C GLU A 127 3.21 13.15 -4.05
N CYS A 128 3.37 12.43 -2.92
CA CYS A 128 4.57 12.54 -2.09
C CYS A 128 5.56 11.39 -2.25
N HIS A 129 5.27 10.41 -3.09
CA HIS A 129 6.18 9.27 -3.35
C HIS A 129 6.75 8.55 -2.11
N GLN A 130 5.98 8.52 -1.00
CA GLN A 130 6.33 7.97 0.32
C GLN A 130 7.09 8.91 1.28
N ASP A 131 7.36 10.16 0.90
CA ASP A 131 8.00 11.16 1.77
C ASP A 131 7.08 11.66 2.89
N ARG A 132 5.76 11.44 2.75
CA ARG A 132 4.70 11.74 3.73
C ARG A 132 4.44 13.23 3.97
N ALA A 133 5.43 14.08 3.76
CA ALA A 133 5.31 15.54 3.83
C ALA A 133 4.64 16.13 2.58
N CYS A 134 4.13 17.35 2.71
CA CYS A 134 3.70 18.15 1.57
C CYS A 134 4.92 18.45 0.66
N PRO A 135 4.85 18.19 -0.66
CA PRO A 135 5.98 18.43 -1.55
C PRO A 135 6.35 19.91 -1.68
N ILE A 136 5.42 20.82 -1.37
CA ILE A 136 5.60 22.27 -1.52
C ILE A 136 6.29 22.91 -0.30
N CYS A 137 5.76 22.70 0.91
CA CYS A 137 6.36 23.24 2.15
C CYS A 137 7.30 22.27 2.86
N ARG A 138 7.45 21.04 2.36
CA ARG A 138 8.32 19.98 2.92
C ARG A 138 8.10 19.71 4.41
N GLY A 139 6.86 19.82 4.88
CA GLY A 139 6.51 19.57 6.27
C GLY A 139 6.30 20.83 7.11
N ALA A 140 6.69 22.01 6.64
CA ALA A 140 6.61 23.23 7.46
C ALA A 140 5.17 23.72 7.71
N GLY A 141 4.23 23.43 6.80
CA GLY A 141 2.86 23.97 6.83
C GLY A 141 2.77 25.45 6.42
N GLU A 142 3.90 26.14 6.33
CA GLU A 142 4.01 27.56 5.99
C GLU A 142 5.10 27.81 4.93
N LYS A 143 5.08 28.99 4.30
CA LYS A 143 6.11 29.50 3.39
C LYS A 143 6.45 30.94 3.70
N ASN A 144 7.72 31.32 3.58
CA ASN A 144 8.13 32.72 3.71
C ASN A 144 7.62 33.53 2.51
N ALA A 145 6.87 34.60 2.76
CA ALA A 145 6.29 35.45 1.73
C ALA A 145 7.36 36.11 0.83
N ALA A 146 8.55 36.37 1.38
CA ALA A 146 9.66 36.95 0.63
C ALA A 146 10.25 35.95 -0.39
N ASP A 147 10.21 34.65 -0.09
CA ASP A 147 10.83 33.59 -0.89
C ASP A 147 9.87 32.96 -1.91
N LEU A 148 8.63 33.47 -2.00
CA LEU A 148 7.65 32.98 -2.98
C LEU A 148 8.09 33.29 -4.41
N GLN A 149 8.03 32.27 -5.25
CA GLN A 149 8.19 32.41 -6.70
C GLN A 149 6.96 33.10 -7.32
N ASP A 150 7.13 33.69 -8.51
CA ASP A 150 6.07 34.50 -9.14
C ASP A 150 4.80 33.69 -9.44
N ASP A 151 4.95 32.41 -9.80
CA ASP A 151 3.85 31.47 -9.98
C ASP A 151 3.16 31.11 -8.65
N GLU A 152 3.93 30.94 -7.57
CA GLU A 152 3.39 30.71 -6.23
C GLU A 152 2.62 31.92 -5.68
N ARG A 153 3.06 33.16 -6.00
CA ARG A 153 2.40 34.40 -5.56
C ARG A 153 0.95 34.50 -6.05
N GLY A 154 0.62 33.88 -7.18
CA GLY A 154 -0.75 33.82 -7.69
C GLY A 154 -1.76 33.16 -6.74
N HIS A 155 -1.28 32.36 -5.78
CA HIS A 155 -2.12 31.75 -4.74
C HIS A 155 -2.39 32.66 -3.54
N TYR A 156 -1.74 33.82 -3.46
CA TYR A 156 -1.79 34.74 -2.33
C TYR A 156 -2.16 36.16 -2.79
N PRO A 157 -3.43 36.40 -3.17
CA PRO A 157 -3.87 37.70 -3.68
C PRO A 157 -3.65 38.85 -2.70
N GLU A 158 -3.66 38.58 -1.39
CA GLU A 158 -3.39 39.54 -0.33
C GLU A 158 -1.94 40.04 -0.29
N LEU A 159 -1.01 39.32 -0.90
CA LEU A 159 0.40 39.72 -1.00
C LEU A 159 0.68 40.59 -2.23
N VAL A 160 -0.27 40.71 -3.16
CA VAL A 160 -0.10 41.56 -4.34
C VAL A 160 -0.28 43.02 -3.90
N PRO A 161 0.75 43.88 -4.03
CA PRO A 161 0.58 45.29 -3.71
C PRO A 161 -0.50 45.88 -4.62
N PRO A 162 -1.38 46.76 -4.10
CA PRO A 162 -2.38 47.42 -4.92
C PRO A 162 -1.68 48.19 -6.05
N PRO A 163 -2.29 48.30 -7.25
CA PRO A 163 -1.68 49.01 -8.36
C PRO A 163 -1.35 50.45 -7.92
N THR A 164 -0.08 50.84 -8.05
CA THR A 164 0.37 52.20 -7.76
C THR A 164 -0.49 53.16 -8.58
N PRO A 165 -1.21 54.11 -7.96
CA PRO A 165 -2.01 55.05 -8.72
C PRO A 165 -1.07 55.85 -9.64
N LEU A 166 -1.37 55.85 -10.93
CA LEU A 166 -0.68 56.70 -11.89
C LEU A 166 -0.98 58.15 -11.50
N ILE A 167 -0.02 58.79 -10.85
CA ILE A 167 -0.07 60.23 -10.59
C ILE A 167 -0.11 60.91 -11.95
N ARG A 168 -1.28 61.43 -12.34
CA ARG A 168 -1.39 62.33 -13.49
C ARG A 168 -0.62 63.59 -13.12
N GLN A 169 0.49 63.84 -13.83
CA GLN A 169 1.11 65.15 -13.82
C GLN A 169 0.22 66.06 -14.68
N GLU A 170 -0.37 67.08 -14.03
CA GLU A 170 -1.07 68.20 -14.67
C GLU A 170 -0.07 69.21 -15.24
#